data_AF-A0AAV2QLH4-F1
#
_entry.id   AF-A0AAV2QLH4-F1
#
_cell.length_a   1.000
_cell.length_b   1.000
_cell.length_c   1.000
_cell.angle_alpha   90.00
_cell.angle_beta   90.00
_cell.angle_gamma   90.00
#
_symmetry.space_group_name_H-M   'P 1'
#
loop_
_entity.id
_entity.type
_entity.pdbx_description
1 polymer ?
#
loop_
_entity_poly.entity_id
_entity_poly.type
_entity_poly.pdbx_seq_one_letter_code
_entity_poly.pdbx_strand_id
1 'polypeptide(L)'
;MLKTCMLIALTSSNRAQTIQQMRVDRCVCSANGVEFPIFSRLKTSRHLRRPRVVLCPKWSGPSLDVERCVTDYMARTLTLRLKVVRQGKSKPTQLFISYKSGGRFIKA
;
A
#
# COMPACT_ATOMS: atom_id res chain seq x y z
N MET A 1 5.21 3.75 -10.11
CA MET A 1 3.98 3.09 -9.60
C MET A 1 3.90 1.64 -10.07
N LEU A 2 3.93 1.38 -11.38
CA LEU A 2 3.84 0.02 -11.92
C LEU A 2 4.97 -0.91 -11.45
N LYS A 3 6.23 -0.45 -11.53
CA LYS A 3 7.41 -1.19 -11.05
C LYS A 3 7.28 -1.62 -9.59
N THR A 4 6.90 -0.70 -8.69
CA THR A 4 6.70 -0.99 -7.26
C THR A 4 5.60 -2.02 -7.04
N CYS A 5 4.47 -1.89 -7.75
CA CYS A 5 3.34 -2.83 -7.65
C CYS A 5 3.72 -4.24 -8.16
N MET A 6 4.42 -4.31 -9.30
CA MET A 6 4.91 -5.57 -9.87
C MET A 6 5.91 -6.26 -8.95
N LEU A 7 6.87 -5.50 -8.40
CA LEU A 7 7.83 -6.04 -7.45
C LEU A 7 7.13 -6.64 -6.22
N ILE A 8 6.21 -5.91 -5.58
CA ILE A 8 5.43 -6.44 -4.45
C ILE A 8 4.65 -7.69 -4.86
N ALA A 9 4.02 -7.70 -6.04
CA ALA A 9 3.25 -8.84 -6.53
C ALA A 9 4.13 -10.09 -6.72
N LEU A 10 5.31 -9.93 -7.31
CA LEU A 10 6.28 -11.00 -7.53
C LEU A 10 6.78 -11.56 -6.19
N THR A 11 7.06 -10.69 -5.22
CA THR A 11 7.76 -11.07 -4.00
C THR A 11 6.85 -11.61 -2.91
N SER A 12 5.60 -11.17 -2.89
CA SER A 12 4.63 -11.55 -1.87
C SER A 12 3.55 -12.52 -2.38
N SER A 13 3.60 -12.87 -3.67
CA SER A 13 2.61 -13.71 -4.36
C SER A 13 1.15 -13.28 -4.11
N ASN A 14 0.93 -11.97 -3.93
CA ASN A 14 -0.38 -11.39 -3.66
C ASN A 14 -1.02 -10.85 -4.94
N ARG A 15 -2.35 -10.95 -5.02
CA ARG A 15 -3.14 -10.37 -6.11
C ARG A 15 -3.11 -8.84 -6.03
N ALA A 16 -3.23 -8.17 -7.17
CA ALA A 16 -3.27 -6.71 -7.24
C ALA A 16 -4.34 -6.08 -6.33
N GLN A 17 -5.52 -6.72 -6.20
CA GLN A 17 -6.58 -6.28 -5.28
C GLN A 17 -6.13 -6.25 -3.81
N THR A 18 -5.31 -7.21 -3.37
CA THR A 18 -4.74 -7.25 -2.03
C THR A 18 -3.70 -6.15 -1.86
N ILE A 19 -2.83 -5.97 -2.85
CA ILE A 19 -1.79 -4.92 -2.86
C ILE A 19 -2.42 -3.52 -2.79
N GLN A 20 -3.57 -3.32 -3.45
CA GLN A 20 -4.33 -2.07 -3.38
C GLN A 20 -4.91 -1.77 -1.99
N GLN A 21 -4.99 -2.74 -1.09
CA GLN A 21 -5.47 -2.56 0.28
C GLN A 21 -4.34 -2.23 1.28
N MET A 22 -3.08 -2.18 0.81
CA MET A 22 -1.94 -1.84 1.65
C MET A 22 -2.05 -0.40 2.13
N ARG A 23 -2.00 -0.21 3.45
CA ARG A 23 -2.16 1.09 4.09
C ARG A 23 -0.84 1.58 4.70
N VAL A 24 -0.49 2.83 4.41
CA VAL A 24 0.73 3.49 4.91
C VAL A 24 0.65 3.73 6.42
N ASP A 25 -0.53 4.03 6.96
CA ASP A 25 -0.72 4.29 8.39
C ASP A 25 -0.68 3.04 9.27
N ARG A 26 -0.58 1.84 8.65
CA ARG A 26 -0.55 0.56 9.35
C ARG A 26 0.71 -0.25 9.05
N CYS A 27 1.66 0.31 8.31
CA CYS A 27 2.89 -0.41 8.00
C CYS A 27 3.75 -0.58 9.25
N VAL A 28 4.46 -1.71 9.32
CA VAL A 28 5.41 -2.02 10.38
C VAL A 28 6.76 -2.23 9.74
N CYS A 29 7.78 -1.51 10.20
CA CYS A 29 9.16 -1.77 9.79
C CYS A 29 9.73 -2.87 10.68
N SER A 30 10.26 -3.92 10.08
CA SER A 30 10.93 -5.03 10.75
C SER A 30 12.35 -5.20 10.19
N ALA A 31 13.18 -6.01 10.84
CA ALA A 31 14.54 -6.28 10.36
C ALA A 31 14.57 -6.90 8.94
N ASN A 32 13.46 -7.52 8.53
CA ASN A 32 13.32 -8.20 7.25
C ASN A 32 12.74 -7.30 6.14
N GLY A 33 12.30 -6.08 6.47
CA GLY A 33 11.73 -5.12 5.51
C GLY A 33 10.47 -4.43 6.04
N VAL A 34 9.53 -4.13 5.16
CA VAL A 34 8.28 -3.40 5.51
C VAL A 34 7.08 -4.32 5.38
N GLU A 35 6.28 -4.41 6.44
CA GLU A 35 5.10 -5.25 6.53
C GLU A 35 3.83 -4.41 6.47
N PHE A 36 2.86 -4.87 5.68
CA PHE A 36 1.55 -4.23 5.54
C PHE A 36 0.45 -5.19 6.01
N PRO A 37 -0.01 -5.07 7.26
CA PRO A 37 -1.12 -5.86 7.77
C PRO A 37 -2.45 -5.37 7.15
N ILE A 38 -3.10 -6.27 6.44
CA ILE A 38 -4.40 -6.07 5.80
C ILE A 38 -5.48 -6.74 6.65
N PHE A 39 -6.30 -5.90 7.26
CA PHE A 39 -7.42 -6.29 8.11
C PHE A 39 -8.74 -6.31 7.35
N SER A 40 -8.88 -5.44 6.35
CA SER A 40 -10.08 -5.36 5.51
C SER A 40 -10.07 -6.50 4.50
N ARG A 41 -10.77 -7.59 4.82
CA ARG A 41 -10.99 -8.65 3.86
C ARG A 41 -12.22 -8.32 3.01
N LEU A 42 -12.19 -8.73 1.74
CA LEU A 42 -13.40 -8.78 0.89
C LEU A 42 -14.50 -9.52 1.67
N LYS A 43 -15.75 -9.07 1.53
CA LYS A 43 -16.96 -9.45 2.32
C LYS A 43 -17.18 -10.96 2.53
N THR A 44 -16.44 -11.84 1.87
CA THR A 44 -16.63 -13.30 1.81
C THR A 44 -15.76 -14.11 2.78
N SER A 45 -14.86 -13.51 3.55
CA SER A 45 -14.01 -14.28 4.48
C SER A 45 -14.61 -14.33 5.89
N ARG A 46 -14.77 -15.55 6.44
CA ARG A 46 -15.20 -15.82 7.83
C ARG A 46 -14.52 -14.87 8.84
N HIS A 47 -15.32 -14.27 9.72
CA HIS A 47 -14.83 -13.55 10.91
C HIS A 47 -13.89 -14.46 11.71
N LEU A 48 -12.80 -13.91 12.29
CA LEU A 48 -11.79 -14.60 13.14
C LEU A 48 -10.53 -15.20 12.49
N ARG A 49 -10.21 -14.91 11.21
CA ARG A 49 -8.88 -15.30 10.67
C ARG A 49 -7.83 -14.20 10.87
N ARG A 50 -6.59 -14.60 11.23
CA ARG A 50 -5.40 -13.73 11.40
C ARG A 50 -5.24 -12.73 10.25
N PRO A 51 -4.81 -11.47 10.50
CA PRO A 51 -4.62 -10.48 9.43
C PRO A 51 -3.67 -11.01 8.35
N ARG A 52 -3.97 -10.70 7.08
CA ARG A 52 -3.06 -11.05 5.98
C ARG A 52 -1.94 -10.02 5.97
N VAL A 53 -0.69 -10.45 6.04
CA VAL A 53 0.46 -9.54 6.00
C VAL A 53 1.09 -9.61 4.61
N VAL A 54 1.26 -8.44 3.98
CA VAL A 54 2.07 -8.32 2.77
C VAL A 54 3.46 -7.88 3.19
N LEU A 55 4.43 -8.77 3.08
CA LEU A 55 5.83 -8.48 3.34
C LEU A 55 6.49 -7.89 2.09
N CYS A 56 7.14 -6.75 2.27
CA CYS A 56 8.01 -6.10 1.30
C CYS A 56 9.45 -6.27 1.79
N PRO A 57 10.12 -7.36 1.43
CA PRO A 57 11.37 -7.70 2.07
C PRO A 57 12.53 -6.86 1.52
N LYS A 58 13.56 -6.76 2.33
CA LYS A 58 14.83 -6.14 1.98
C LYS A 58 15.67 -7.12 1.15
N TRP A 59 16.27 -6.62 0.08
CA TRP A 59 17.24 -7.39 -0.72
C TRP A 59 18.60 -6.71 -0.78
N SER A 60 19.65 -7.52 -0.96
CA SER A 60 21.02 -7.03 -1.15
C SER A 60 21.21 -6.27 -2.47
N GLY A 61 20.48 -6.67 -3.51
CA GLY A 61 20.52 -6.02 -4.82
C GLY A 61 19.58 -4.80 -4.90
N PRO A 62 20.07 -3.60 -5.26
CA PRO A 62 19.26 -2.37 -5.26
C PRO A 62 18.10 -2.40 -6.26
N SER A 63 18.23 -3.20 -7.34
CA SER A 63 17.21 -3.34 -8.38
C SER A 63 15.99 -4.15 -7.95
N LEU A 64 16.18 -5.04 -6.97
CA LEU A 64 15.18 -5.97 -6.45
C LEU A 64 14.70 -5.59 -5.05
N ASP A 65 15.35 -4.61 -4.41
CA ASP A 65 14.99 -4.15 -3.07
C ASP A 65 13.59 -3.50 -3.04
N VAL A 66 12.63 -4.27 -2.53
CA VAL A 66 11.23 -3.88 -2.48
C VAL A 66 10.96 -2.93 -1.33
N GLU A 67 11.63 -3.10 -0.19
CA GLU A 67 11.62 -2.13 0.90
C GLU A 67 11.97 -0.76 0.35
N ARG A 68 13.13 -0.63 -0.32
CA ARG A 68 13.59 0.64 -0.87
C ARG A 68 12.62 1.22 -1.90
N CYS A 69 12.10 0.38 -2.80
CA CYS A 69 11.12 0.84 -3.80
C CYS A 69 9.83 1.36 -3.15
N VAL A 70 9.40 0.78 -2.04
CA VAL A 70 8.19 1.16 -1.31
C VAL A 70 8.41 2.44 -0.52
N THR A 71 9.53 2.55 0.20
CA THR A 71 9.88 3.74 1.00
C THR A 71 10.11 4.96 0.09
N ASP A 72 10.82 4.79 -1.03
CA ASP A 72 10.99 5.85 -2.03
C ASP A 72 9.65 6.31 -2.59
N TYR A 73 8.73 5.38 -2.85
CA TYR A 73 7.40 5.73 -3.33
C TYR A 73 6.60 6.49 -2.26
N MET A 74 6.65 6.08 -1.00
CA MET A 74 6.02 6.79 0.11
C MET A 74 6.55 8.21 0.26
N ALA A 75 7.87 8.38 0.20
CA ALA A 75 8.53 9.68 0.29
C ALA A 75 8.10 10.62 -0.85
N ARG A 76 8.12 10.15 -2.10
CA ARG A 76 7.67 10.93 -3.27
C ARG A 76 6.20 11.34 -3.18
N THR A 77 5.38 10.54 -2.52
CA THR A 77 3.94 10.80 -2.40
C THR A 77 3.58 11.56 -1.11
N LEU A 78 4.53 11.80 -0.19
CA LEU A 78 4.30 12.50 1.07
C LEU A 78 3.74 13.91 0.87
N THR A 79 4.37 14.71 0.00
CA THR A 79 3.95 16.09 -0.27
C THR A 79 2.51 16.15 -0.81
N LEU A 80 2.14 15.19 -1.67
CA LEU A 80 0.76 15.07 -2.16
C LEU A 80 -0.21 14.76 -1.02
N ARG A 81 0.12 13.81 -0.14
CA ARG A 81 -0.71 13.48 1.02
C ARG A 81 -0.87 14.66 1.97
N LEU A 82 0.22 15.40 2.23
CA LEU A 82 0.18 16.62 3.05
C LEU A 82 -0.71 17.70 2.43
N LYS A 83 -0.62 17.91 1.12
CA LYS A 83 -1.49 18.85 0.39
C LYS A 83 -2.96 18.49 0.54
N VAL A 84 -3.33 17.21 0.43
CA VAL A 84 -4.72 16.74 0.61
C VAL A 84 -5.22 17.02 2.03
N VAL A 85 -4.40 16.74 3.05
CA VAL A 85 -4.76 17.00 4.45
C VAL A 85 -4.93 18.50 4.71
N ARG A 86 -4.05 19.35 4.17
CA ARG A 86 -4.17 20.81 4.27
C ARG A 86 -5.45 21.37 3.65
N GLN A 87 -6.04 20.68 2.68
CA GLN A 87 -7.33 21.02 2.08
C GLN A 87 -8.54 20.59 2.93
N GLY A 88 -8.33 20.12 4.17
CA GLY A 88 -9.39 19.63 5.05
C GLY A 88 -9.96 18.27 4.65
N LYS A 89 -9.34 17.58 3.67
CA LYS A 89 -9.76 16.22 3.26
C LYS A 89 -9.15 15.18 4.20
N SER A 90 -9.80 14.03 4.29
CA SER A 90 -9.28 12.91 5.08
C SER A 90 -7.89 12.47 4.60
N LYS A 91 -7.03 12.08 5.55
CA LYS A 91 -5.66 11.63 5.25
C LYS A 91 -5.73 10.43 4.29
N PRO A 92 -5.11 10.49 3.09
CA PRO A 92 -5.03 9.34 2.21
C PRO A 92 -4.17 8.25 2.87
N THR A 93 -4.82 7.15 3.25
CA THR A 93 -4.18 6.06 3.99
C THR A 93 -3.67 4.94 3.11
N GLN A 94 -4.16 4.83 1.87
CA GLN A 94 -3.70 3.83 0.91
C GLN A 94 -2.27 4.13 0.46
N LEU A 95 -1.48 3.07 0.29
CA LEU A 95 -0.14 3.14 -0.28
C LEU A 95 -0.25 3.72 -1.68
N PHE A 96 -0.98 3.03 -2.56
CA PHE A 96 -1.20 3.45 -3.93
C PHE A 96 -2.35 4.45 -4.01
N ILE A 97 -2.03 5.68 -4.42
CA ILE A 97 -3.03 6.71 -4.65
C ILE A 97 -3.68 6.44 -6.01
N SER A 98 -4.97 6.11 -6.00
CA SER A 98 -5.78 6.05 -7.23
C SER A 98 -5.88 7.44 -7.83
N TYR A 99 -5.51 7.60 -9.10
CA TYR A 99 -5.66 8.84 -9.87
C TYR A 99 -7.14 9.12 -10.24
N LYS A 100 -8.12 8.70 -9.43
CA LYS A 100 -9.53 9.13 -9.52
C LYS A 100 -9.80 10.38 -8.70
N SER A 101 -8.84 11.31 -8.69
CA SER A 101 -9.04 12.67 -8.20
C SER A 101 -9.88 13.46 -9.23
N GLY A 102 -11.16 13.14 -9.42
CA GLY A 102 -12.02 13.90 -10.34
C GLY A 102 -13.34 13.29 -10.82
N GLY A 103 -13.77 12.12 -10.34
CA GLY A 103 -15.05 11.53 -10.75
C GLY A 103 -16.11 11.73 -9.67
N ARG A 104 -17.12 12.56 -9.94
CA ARG A 104 -18.35 12.70 -9.14
C ARG A 104 -18.85 11.33 -8.68
N PHE A 105 -19.19 11.22 -7.40
CA PHE A 105 -20.08 10.17 -6.92
C PHE A 105 -21.42 10.33 -7.65
N ILE A 106 -21.68 9.47 -8.63
CA ILE A 106 -23.06 9.17 -9.04
C ILE A 106 -23.45 7.97 -8.18
N LYS A 107 -24.36 8.21 -7.23
CA LYS A 107 -25.13 7.15 -6.58
C LYS A 107 -25.97 6.50 -7.68
N ALA A 108 -25.84 5.19 -7.85
CA ALA A 108 -26.92 4.35 -8.37
C ALA A 108 -27.69 3.82 -7.17
#